data_AF-A0A925WTD6-F1
#
_entry.id   AF-A0A925WTD6-F1
#
_cell.length_a   1.000
_cell.length_b   1.000
_cell.length_c   1.000
_cell.angle_alpha   90.00
_cell.angle_beta   90.00
_cell.angle_gamma   90.00
#
_symmetry.space_group_name_H-M   'P 1'
#
loop_
_entity.id
_entity.type
_entity.pdbx_description
1 polymer ?
#
loop_
_entity_poly.entity_id
_entity_poly.type
_entity_poly.pdbx_seq_one_letter_code
_entity_poly.pdbx_strand_id
1 'polypeptide(L)' 'KMGQTHVHRYLPALMDHIVAGRIDPTFLISHTMPLEQAAHGYEIFKEKKENCTKVVLKPHETMTTAAALA' A
#
# COMPACT_ATOMS: atom_id res chain seq x y z
N LYS A 1 -17.26 4.19 -19.81
CA LYS A 1 -16.81 2.78 -19.89
C LYS A 1 -15.59 2.64 -18.98
N MET A 2 -15.69 1.93 -17.86
CA MET A 2 -14.50 1.58 -17.08
C MET A 2 -13.95 0.27 -17.64
N GLY A 3 -12.68 0.25 -18.04
CA GLY A 3 -11.99 -0.96 -18.46
C GLY A 3 -11.47 -1.66 -17.20
N GLN A 4 -12.22 -2.61 -16.68
CA GLN A 4 -11.70 -3.48 -15.64
C GLN A 4 -10.52 -4.29 -16.21
N THR A 5 -9.38 -4.26 -15.53
CA THR A 5 -8.21 -5.04 -15.93
C THR A 5 -8.51 -6.53 -15.72
N HIS A 6 -8.14 -7.36 -16.70
CA HIS A 6 -8.21 -8.82 -16.56
C HIS A 6 -7.04 -9.33 -15.68
N VAL A 7 -7.10 -9.07 -14.38
CA VAL A 7 -6.00 -9.29 -13.42
C VAL A 7 -5.43 -10.70 -13.50
N HIS A 8 -6.28 -11.74 -13.50
CA HIS A 8 -5.84 -13.14 -13.52
C HIS A 8 -5.03 -13.52 -14.77
N ARG A 9 -5.15 -12.78 -15.88
CA ARG A 9 -4.36 -13.04 -17.10
C ARG A 9 -2.93 -12.55 -16.95
N TYR A 10 -2.72 -11.46 -16.24
CA TYR A 10 -1.41 -10.81 -16.12
C TYR A 10 -0.70 -11.16 -14.81
N LEU A 11 -1.44 -11.52 -13.77
CA LEU A 11 -0.91 -11.79 -12.43
C LEU A 11 0.24 -12.82 -12.42
N PRO A 12 0.18 -13.98 -13.11
CA PRO A 12 1.26 -14.96 -13.07
C PRO A 12 2.59 -14.39 -13.58
N ALA A 13 2.57 -13.79 -14.78
CA ALA A 13 3.78 -13.22 -15.39
C ALA A 13 4.36 -12.07 -14.56
N LEU A 14 3.52 -11.20 -14.01
CA LEU A 14 3.96 -10.10 -13.15
C LEU A 14 4.55 -10.61 -11.84
N MET A 15 3.97 -11.66 -11.25
CA MET A 15 4.52 -12.30 -10.05
C MET A 15 5.89 -12.91 -10.32
N ASP A 16 6.06 -13.61 -11.46
CA ASP A 16 7.35 -14.17 -11.88
C ASP A 16 8.43 -13.11 -12.08
N HIS A 17 8.06 -11.89 -12.49
CA HIS A 17 9.00 -10.77 -12.56
C HIS A 17 9.45 -10.30 -11.17
N ILE A 18 8.53 -10.25 -10.20
CA ILE A 18 8.83 -9.85 -8.82
C ILE A 18 9.71 -10.89 -8.15
N VAL A 19 9.32 -12.17 -8.21
CA VAL A 19 10.07 -13.28 -7.57
C VAL A 19 11.47 -13.42 -8.16
N ALA A 20 11.63 -13.21 -9.47
CA ALA A 20 12.94 -13.23 -10.13
C ALA A 20 13.78 -11.96 -9.89
N GLY A 21 13.30 -10.99 -9.10
CA GLY A 21 13.99 -9.73 -8.82
C GLY A 21 14.12 -8.78 -10.02
N ARG A 22 13.35 -9.01 -11.10
CA ARG A 22 13.34 -8.15 -12.29
C ARG A 22 12.59 -6.83 -12.05
N ILE A 23 11.67 -6.83 -11.09
CA ILE A 23 10.88 -5.67 -10.69
C ILE A 23 10.75 -5.69 -9.17
N ASP A 24 11.06 -4.58 -8.51
CA ASP A 24 10.67 -4.32 -7.13
C ASP A 24 9.58 -3.24 -7.13
N PRO A 25 8.32 -3.56 -6.82
CA PRO A 25 7.23 -2.58 -6.83
C PRO A 25 7.14 -1.75 -5.54
N THR A 26 7.99 -2.01 -4.54
CA THR A 26 7.90 -1.35 -3.23
C THR A 26 8.13 0.16 -3.30
N PHE A 27 8.89 0.65 -4.29
CA PHE A 27 9.11 2.09 -4.50
C PHE A 27 7.81 2.90 -4.70
N LEU A 28 6.72 2.25 -5.13
CA LEU A 28 5.43 2.91 -5.28
C LEU A 28 4.75 3.20 -3.94
N ILE A 29 5.06 2.42 -2.90
CA ILE A 29 4.43 2.48 -1.58
C ILE A 29 5.05 3.64 -0.80
N SER A 30 4.34 4.76 -0.72
CA SER A 30 4.81 5.91 0.07
C SER A 30 4.42 5.81 1.54
N HIS A 31 3.30 5.17 1.86
CA HIS A 31 2.82 5.03 3.25
C HIS A 31 2.36 3.61 3.53
N THR A 32 2.76 3.08 4.69
CA THR A 32 2.24 1.85 5.28
C THR A 32 1.72 2.19 6.66
N MET A 33 0.49 1.79 6.98
CA MET A 33 -0.17 2.16 8.24
C MET A 33 -1.16 1.07 8.68
N PRO A 34 -1.53 1.03 9.97
CA PRO A 34 -2.50 0.07 10.47
C PRO A 34 -3.92 0.42 9.98
N LEU A 35 -4.85 -0.53 10.04
CA LEU A 35 -6.21 -0.35 9.50
C LEU A 35 -6.98 0.77 10.23
N GLU A 36 -6.70 1.00 11.50
CA GLU A 36 -7.29 2.07 12.30
C GLU A 36 -7.00 3.47 11.74
N GLN A 37 -5.92 3.62 10.95
CA GLN A 37 -5.57 4.87 10.28
C GLN A 37 -6.12 5.00 8.86
N ALA A 38 -6.99 4.09 8.41
CA ALA A 38 -7.54 4.11 7.05
C ALA A 38 -8.15 5.48 6.67
N ALA A 39 -8.88 6.12 7.59
CA ALA A 39 -9.47 7.44 7.34
C ALA A 39 -8.43 8.50 6.96
N HIS A 40 -7.31 8.54 7.70
CA HIS A 40 -6.20 9.42 7.40
C HIS A 40 -5.52 9.05 6.07
N GLY A 41 -5.31 7.75 5.81
CA GLY A 41 -4.79 7.26 4.52
C GLY A 41 -5.63 7.70 3.32
N TYR A 42 -6.95 7.69 3.44
CA TYR A 42 -7.86 8.22 2.41
C TYR A 42 -7.74 9.75 2.25
N GLU A 43 -7.62 10.49 3.35
CA GLU A 43 -7.45 11.96 3.31
C GLU A 43 -6.17 12.35 2.56
N ILE A 44 -5.01 11.80 2.95
CA ILE A 44 -3.73 12.18 2.35
C ILE A 44 -3.65 11.79 0.87
N PHE A 45 -4.25 10.65 0.49
CA PHE A 45 -4.29 10.20 -0.90
C PHE A 45 -5.22 11.10 -1.73
N LYS A 46 -6.42 11.42 -1.22
CA LYS A 46 -7.39 12.26 -1.92
C LYS A 46 -6.89 13.70 -2.08
N GLU A 47 -6.28 14.24 -1.05
CA GLU A 47 -5.81 15.63 -1.00
C GLU A 47 -4.38 15.80 -1.52
N LYS A 48 -3.72 14.71 -1.94
CA LYS A 48 -2.33 14.68 -2.44
C LYS A 48 -1.34 15.30 -1.45
N LYS A 49 -1.57 15.08 -0.16
CA LYS A 49 -0.66 15.48 0.92
C LYS A 49 0.50 14.49 1.02
N GLU A 50 1.56 14.90 1.72
CA GLU A 50 2.66 14.01 2.13
C GLU A 50 3.36 13.27 0.96
N ASN A 51 3.32 13.83 -0.25
CA ASN A 51 3.78 13.17 -1.47
C ASN A 51 3.19 11.76 -1.64
N CYS A 52 1.92 11.56 -1.23
CA CYS A 52 1.27 10.26 -1.21
C CYS A 52 1.04 9.70 -2.63
N THR A 53 1.69 8.57 -2.96
CA THR A 53 1.51 7.81 -4.20
C THR A 53 0.68 6.54 -4.00
N LYS A 54 0.93 5.80 -2.91
CA LYS A 54 0.22 4.55 -2.57
C LYS A 54 0.24 4.31 -1.07
N VAL A 55 -0.96 4.12 -0.51
CA VAL A 55 -1.15 3.65 0.87
C VAL A 55 -1.35 2.14 0.87
N VAL A 56 -0.65 1.43 1.76
CA VAL A 56 -0.89 0.02 2.09
C VAL A 56 -1.37 -0.05 3.54
N LEU A 57 -2.56 -0.61 3.75
CA LEU A 57 -3.10 -0.86 5.09
C LEU A 57 -2.72 -2.25 5.55
N LYS A 58 -2.18 -2.36 6.76
CA LYS A 58 -1.83 -3.63 7.41
C LYS A 58 -2.78 -3.91 8.57
N PRO A 59 -3.78 -4.80 8.40
CA PRO A 59 -4.88 -4.96 9.36
C PRO A 59 -4.50 -5.55 10.73
N HIS A 60 -3.32 -6.17 10.82
CA HIS A 60 -2.86 -6.84 12.04
C HIS A 60 -1.69 -6.12 12.71
N GLU A 61 -1.22 -5.01 12.14
CA GLU A 61 -0.31 -4.11 12.85
C GLU A 61 -1.17 -3.21 13.72
N THR A 62 -0.88 -3.16 15.02
CA THR A 62 -1.50 -2.17 15.91
C THR A 62 -0.57 -0.97 16.03
N MET A 63 -1.14 0.21 16.27
CA MET A 63 -0.31 1.36 16.64
C MET A 63 0.49 1.00 17.89
N THR A 64 1.82 0.88 17.75
CA THR A 64 2.71 0.87 18.90
C THR A 64 2.61 2.24 19.54
N THR A 65 1.82 2.36 20.60
CA THR A 65 1.76 3.59 21.37
C THR A 65 3.08 3.71 22.12
N ALA A 66 3.92 4.69 21.76
CA ALA A 66 5.16 4.99 22.47
C ALA A 66 4.95 5.42 23.95
N ALA A 67 3.71 5.40 24.45
CA ALA A 67 3.32 5.75 25.81
C ALA A 67 3.45 4.60 26.84
N ALA A 68 3.88 3.40 26.44
CA ALA A 68 3.98 2.25 27.35
C ALA A 68 5.38 2.00 27.97
N LEU A 69 6.32 2.96 27.86
CA LEU A 69 7.68 2.84 28.42
C LEU A 69 8.05 3.99 29.38
N ALA A 70 7.11 4.37 30.24
CA ALA A 70 7.39 5.20 31.43
C ALA A 70 7.23 4.36 32.70
#